data_AF-A0A3N5T0Q1-F1
#
_entry.id   AF-A0A3N5T0Q1-F1
#
_cell.length_a   1.000
_cell.length_b   1.000
_cell.length_c   1.000
_cell.angle_alpha   90.00
_cell.angle_beta   90.00
_cell.angle_gamma   90.00
#
_symmetry.space_group_name_H-M   'P 1'
#
loop_
_entity.id
_entity.type
_entity.pdbx_description
1 polymer ?
#
loop_
_entity_poly.entity_id
_entity_poly.type
_entity_poly.pdbx_seq_one_letter_code
_entity_poly.pdbx_strand_id
1 'polypeptide(L)'
;FQMWEKKKGEEAARSFGTALEMYEKGVAQVREGSPADFKEVLAKFDEIITKYPKTASGELSLLYKGGILLKQGDYDGAIKAYTTFSERAGKEKLYRYFAWEGLGHAYEGKKDFAKALEAYQKILEIGEGYQLAEVNLSIGYCYERMGNEKEALDSFRAFLSKSQRSAHTDVIMRKVSLLAK
;
A
#
# COMPACT_ATOMS: atom_id res chain seq x y z
N PHE A 1 -28.91 10.60 -18.90
CA PHE A 1 -27.87 9.66 -18.43
C PHE A 1 -26.68 10.40 -17.82
N GLN A 2 -26.02 11.35 -18.53
CA GLN A 2 -24.87 12.11 -18.01
C GLN A 2 -25.13 12.94 -16.73
N MET A 3 -26.29 13.60 -16.58
CA MET A 3 -26.58 14.37 -15.36
C MET A 3 -26.73 13.53 -14.09
N TRP A 4 -27.18 12.28 -14.21
CA TRP A 4 -27.36 11.37 -13.08
C TRP A 4 -26.04 10.81 -12.57
N GLU A 5 -25.15 10.41 -13.49
CA GLU A 5 -23.77 10.02 -13.18
C GLU A 5 -22.98 11.18 -12.56
N LYS A 6 -23.14 12.40 -13.12
CA LYS A 6 -22.51 13.61 -12.56
C LYS A 6 -22.97 13.87 -11.12
N LYS A 7 -24.28 13.82 -10.86
CA LYS A 7 -24.84 14.01 -9.51
C LYS A 7 -24.32 12.96 -8.53
N LYS A 8 -24.27 11.69 -8.94
CA LYS A 8 -23.69 10.61 -8.13
C LYS A 8 -22.20 10.82 -7.85
N GLY A 9 -21.43 11.31 -8.83
CA GLY A 9 -20.04 11.67 -8.64
C GLY A 9 -19.85 12.77 -7.61
N GLU A 10 -20.67 13.82 -7.65
CA GLU A 10 -20.65 14.93 -6.69
C GLU A 10 -21.04 14.49 -5.27
N GLU A 11 -22.07 13.65 -5.13
CA GLU A 11 -22.49 13.07 -3.85
C GLU A 11 -21.40 12.16 -3.27
N ALA A 12 -20.79 11.31 -4.11
CA ALA A 12 -19.68 10.45 -3.72
C ALA A 12 -18.47 11.27 -3.27
N ALA A 13 -18.12 12.33 -4.00
CA ALA A 13 -17.00 13.22 -3.68
C ALA A 13 -17.22 13.94 -2.35
N ARG A 14 -18.43 14.43 -2.08
CA ARG A 14 -18.76 15.06 -0.78
C ARG A 14 -18.63 14.07 0.37
N SER A 15 -19.23 12.88 0.22
CA SER A 15 -19.16 11.84 1.25
C SER A 15 -17.71 11.39 1.50
N PHE A 16 -16.91 11.31 0.44
CA PHE A 16 -15.49 10.97 0.51
C PHE A 16 -14.68 12.04 1.23
N GLY A 17 -14.93 13.33 0.94
CA GLY A 17 -14.29 14.43 1.66
C GLY A 17 -14.51 14.34 3.17
N THR A 18 -15.74 14.10 3.61
CA THR A 18 -16.04 13.90 5.04
C THR A 18 -15.32 12.69 5.62
N ALA A 19 -15.30 11.55 4.91
CA ALA A 19 -14.59 10.35 5.37
C ALA A 19 -13.08 10.59 5.48
N LEU A 20 -12.51 11.37 4.56
CA LEU A 20 -11.09 11.71 4.54
C LEU A 20 -10.72 12.64 5.70
N GLU A 21 -11.52 13.66 5.98
CA GLU A 21 -11.32 14.55 7.14
C GLU A 21 -11.32 13.76 8.46
N MET A 22 -12.25 12.80 8.60
CA MET A 22 -12.30 11.92 9.78
C MET A 22 -11.04 11.03 9.85
N TYR A 23 -10.61 10.47 8.73
CA TYR A 23 -9.38 9.68 8.64
C TYR A 23 -8.16 10.50 9.05
N GLU A 24 -7.99 11.70 8.51
CA GLU A 24 -6.86 12.59 8.80
C GLU A 24 -6.82 12.97 10.28
N LYS A 25 -7.97 13.27 10.89
CA LYS A 25 -8.09 13.50 12.33
C LYS A 25 -7.65 12.28 13.14
N GLY A 26 -8.09 11.08 12.75
CA GLY A 26 -7.67 9.84 13.40
C GLY A 26 -6.17 9.59 13.28
N VAL A 27 -5.57 9.84 12.11
CA VAL A 27 -4.11 9.75 11.92
C VAL A 27 -3.36 10.77 12.77
N ALA A 28 -3.86 12.01 12.87
CA ALA A 28 -3.27 13.03 13.72
C ALA A 28 -3.29 12.63 15.20
N GLN A 29 -4.40 12.06 15.70
CA GLN A 29 -4.50 11.53 17.06
C GLN A 29 -3.45 10.46 17.34
N VAL A 30 -3.28 9.49 16.43
CA VAL A 30 -2.27 8.43 16.56
C VAL A 30 -0.86 9.02 16.60
N ARG A 31 -0.58 10.02 15.76
CA ARG A 31 0.72 10.71 15.75
C ARG A 31 1.00 11.44 17.07
N GLU A 32 -0.04 11.96 17.71
CA GLU A 32 0.02 12.60 19.02
C GLU A 32 0.03 11.60 20.20
N GLY A 33 0.05 10.29 19.90
CA GLY A 33 0.09 9.22 20.89
C GLY A 33 -1.28 8.84 21.47
N SER A 34 -2.37 9.39 20.93
CA SER A 34 -3.73 9.05 21.32
C SER A 34 -4.28 7.91 20.46
N PRO A 35 -4.99 6.92 21.04
CA PRO A 35 -5.65 5.88 20.25
C PRO A 35 -6.76 6.51 19.40
N ALA A 36 -6.78 6.20 18.11
CA ALA A 36 -7.88 6.56 17.21
C ALA A 36 -8.70 5.31 16.86
N ASP A 37 -10.03 5.41 16.96
CA ASP A 37 -10.94 4.39 16.46
C ASP A 37 -11.35 4.72 15.03
N PHE A 38 -10.88 3.90 14.08
CA PHE A 38 -11.22 4.05 12.66
C PHE A 38 -12.55 3.38 12.28
N LYS A 39 -13.32 2.82 13.22
CA LYS A 39 -14.58 2.12 12.93
C LYS A 39 -15.59 2.98 12.16
N GLU A 40 -15.79 4.23 12.56
CA GLU A 40 -16.70 5.14 11.86
C GLU A 40 -16.19 5.53 10.47
N VAL A 41 -14.87 5.70 10.35
CA VAL A 41 -14.19 5.99 9.08
C VAL A 41 -14.37 4.83 8.09
N LEU A 42 -14.16 3.59 8.56
CA LEU A 42 -14.36 2.38 7.79
C LEU A 42 -15.82 2.23 7.33
N ALA A 43 -16.78 2.50 8.23
CA ALA A 43 -18.20 2.47 7.89
C ALA A 43 -18.55 3.49 6.80
N LYS A 44 -17.95 4.69 6.84
CA LYS A 44 -18.13 5.71 5.79
C LYS A 44 -17.54 5.30 4.47
N PHE A 45 -16.33 4.73 4.44
CA PHE A 45 -15.77 4.18 3.21
C PHE A 45 -16.62 3.03 2.66
N ASP A 46 -17.14 2.14 3.50
CA ASP A 46 -18.02 1.05 3.06
C ASP A 46 -19.34 1.55 2.47
N GLU A 47 -19.92 2.61 3.03
CA GLU A 47 -21.09 3.27 2.47
C GLU A 47 -20.79 3.80 1.04
N ILE A 48 -19.64 4.46 0.85
CA ILE A 48 -19.23 5.03 -0.44
C ILE A 48 -18.98 3.92 -1.47
N ILE A 49 -18.24 2.88 -1.08
CA ILE A 49 -17.93 1.72 -1.93
C ILE A 49 -19.22 1.03 -2.40
N THR A 50 -20.21 0.93 -1.52
CA THR A 50 -21.49 0.27 -1.82
C THR A 50 -22.38 1.13 -2.72
N LYS A 51 -22.52 2.42 -2.42
CA LYS A 51 -23.42 3.32 -3.16
C LYS A 51 -22.83 3.81 -4.47
N TYR A 52 -21.51 3.97 -4.55
CA TYR A 52 -20.80 4.59 -5.66
C TYR A 52 -19.60 3.76 -6.14
N PRO A 53 -19.76 2.45 -6.43
CA PRO A 53 -18.63 1.53 -6.69
C PRO A 53 -17.80 1.85 -7.94
N LYS A 54 -18.33 2.66 -8.86
CA LYS A 54 -17.70 3.01 -10.15
C LYS A 54 -17.24 4.47 -10.24
N THR A 55 -17.24 5.19 -9.11
CA THR A 55 -16.72 6.56 -9.05
C THR A 55 -15.29 6.53 -8.53
N ALA A 56 -14.50 7.56 -8.87
CA ALA A 56 -13.15 7.72 -8.32
C ALA A 56 -13.15 7.70 -6.79
N SER A 57 -14.18 8.28 -6.15
CA SER A 57 -14.35 8.24 -4.70
C SER A 57 -14.58 6.82 -4.16
N GLY A 58 -15.39 6.00 -4.84
CA GLY A 58 -15.59 4.59 -4.46
C GLY A 58 -14.31 3.75 -4.62
N GLU A 59 -13.58 3.98 -5.70
CA GLU A 59 -12.27 3.36 -5.93
C GLU A 59 -11.28 3.77 -4.84
N LEU A 60 -11.06 5.07 -4.63
CA LEU A 60 -10.14 5.57 -3.60
C LEU A 60 -10.53 5.10 -2.20
N SER A 61 -11.83 5.01 -1.88
CA SER A 61 -12.30 4.48 -0.60
C SER A 61 -11.76 3.07 -0.31
N LEU A 62 -11.57 2.22 -1.32
CA LEU A 62 -10.95 0.90 -1.15
C LEU A 62 -9.48 1.01 -0.74
N LEU A 63 -8.74 1.95 -1.34
CA LEU A 63 -7.31 2.17 -1.03
C LEU A 63 -7.13 2.65 0.42
N TYR A 64 -7.93 3.63 0.85
CA TYR A 64 -7.90 4.13 2.23
C TYR A 64 -8.36 3.08 3.24
N LYS A 65 -9.44 2.34 2.92
CA LYS A 65 -9.90 1.21 3.74
C LYS A 65 -8.80 0.16 3.91
N GLY A 66 -8.12 -0.23 2.83
CA GLY A 66 -7.00 -1.17 2.88
C GLY A 66 -5.88 -0.69 3.81
N GLY A 67 -5.52 0.59 3.74
CA GLY A 67 -4.46 1.17 4.58
C GLY A 67 -4.81 1.19 6.08
N ILE A 68 -6.07 1.45 6.41
CA ILE A 68 -6.55 1.37 7.80
C ILE A 68 -6.49 -0.07 8.31
N LEU A 69 -7.02 -1.02 7.54
CA LEU A 69 -7.05 -2.43 7.94
C LEU A 69 -5.64 -3.01 8.11
N LEU A 70 -4.72 -2.64 7.21
CA LEU A 70 -3.31 -3.00 7.31
C LEU A 70 -2.68 -2.51 8.62
N LYS A 71 -2.93 -1.25 9.00
CA LYS A 71 -2.44 -0.68 10.28
C LYS A 71 -3.07 -1.36 11.50
N GLN A 72 -4.31 -1.83 11.38
CA GLN A 72 -4.99 -2.58 12.44
C GLN A 72 -4.54 -4.06 12.51
N GLY A 73 -3.71 -4.53 11.58
CA GLY A 73 -3.28 -5.92 11.49
C GLY A 73 -4.33 -6.85 10.88
N ASP A 74 -5.46 -6.33 10.39
CA ASP A 74 -6.42 -7.10 9.59
C ASP A 74 -5.89 -7.25 8.16
N TYR A 75 -4.91 -8.13 8.01
CA TYR A 75 -4.24 -8.37 6.75
C TYR A 75 -5.17 -8.96 5.69
N ASP A 76 -6.12 -9.81 6.09
CA ASP A 76 -7.10 -10.40 5.15
C ASP A 76 -8.08 -9.35 4.61
N GLY A 77 -8.57 -8.47 5.50
CA GLY A 77 -9.37 -7.33 5.10
C GLY A 77 -8.61 -6.37 4.18
N ALA A 78 -7.34 -6.09 4.49
CA ALA A 78 -6.48 -5.25 3.66
C ALA A 78 -6.25 -5.85 2.27
N ILE A 79 -5.89 -7.15 2.20
CA ILE A 79 -5.73 -7.87 0.93
C ILE A 79 -7.00 -7.79 0.09
N LYS A 80 -8.16 -8.02 0.68
CA LYS A 80 -9.45 -7.93 -0.03
C LYS A 80 -9.70 -6.52 -0.57
N ALA A 81 -9.43 -5.49 0.22
CA ALA A 81 -9.64 -4.10 -0.20
C ALA A 81 -8.72 -3.71 -1.37
N TYR A 82 -7.42 -4.03 -1.28
CA TYR A 82 -6.46 -3.69 -2.33
C TYR A 82 -6.61 -4.54 -3.60
N THR A 83 -6.95 -5.83 -3.49
CA THR A 83 -7.29 -6.65 -4.67
C THR A 83 -8.51 -6.11 -5.39
N THR A 84 -9.57 -5.80 -4.65
CA THR A 84 -10.78 -5.18 -5.22
C THR A 84 -10.47 -3.82 -5.86
N PHE A 85 -9.56 -3.03 -5.26
CA PHE A 85 -9.08 -1.79 -5.87
C PHE A 85 -8.40 -2.08 -7.22
N SER A 86 -7.44 -3.00 -7.27
CA SER A 86 -6.70 -3.35 -8.49
C SER A 86 -7.58 -3.93 -9.61
N GLU A 87 -8.71 -4.57 -9.28
CA GLU A 87 -9.69 -5.07 -10.25
C GLU A 87 -10.59 -3.97 -10.81
N ARG A 88 -10.85 -2.91 -10.05
CA ARG A 88 -11.85 -1.88 -10.40
C ARG A 88 -11.23 -0.57 -10.88
N ALA A 89 -10.09 -0.20 -10.30
CA ALA A 89 -9.57 1.16 -10.39
C ALA A 89 -8.92 1.48 -11.73
N GLY A 90 -8.99 2.77 -12.09
CA GLY A 90 -8.44 3.31 -13.33
C GLY A 90 -6.92 3.13 -13.51
N LYS A 91 -6.43 3.48 -14.70
CA LYS A 91 -5.03 3.32 -15.14
C LYS A 91 -4.02 4.24 -14.43
N GLU A 92 -4.44 4.93 -13.36
CA GLU A 92 -3.60 5.89 -12.64
C GLU A 92 -2.43 5.17 -11.97
N LYS A 93 -1.21 5.47 -12.42
CA LYS A 93 0.00 4.75 -11.99
C LYS A 93 0.23 4.85 -10.47
N LEU A 94 -0.02 6.02 -9.89
CA LEU A 94 0.27 6.28 -8.48
C LEU A 94 -0.62 5.46 -7.54
N TYR A 95 -1.93 5.38 -7.79
CA TYR A 95 -2.79 4.59 -6.91
C TYR A 95 -2.59 3.08 -7.08
N ARG A 96 -2.23 2.63 -8.29
CA ARG A 96 -1.82 1.24 -8.51
C ARG A 96 -0.54 0.92 -7.73
N TYR A 97 0.43 1.82 -7.71
CA TYR A 97 1.63 1.68 -6.87
C TYR A 97 1.25 1.42 -5.41
N PHE A 98 0.44 2.30 -4.80
CA PHE A 98 0.07 2.18 -3.39
C PHE A 98 -0.75 0.93 -3.09
N ALA A 99 -1.59 0.47 -4.01
CA ALA A 99 -2.35 -0.76 -3.82
C ALA A 99 -1.45 -2.00 -3.82
N TRP A 100 -0.47 -2.08 -4.71
CA TRP A 100 0.50 -3.17 -4.73
C TRP A 100 1.45 -3.13 -3.54
N GLU A 101 1.89 -1.94 -3.12
CA GLU A 101 2.68 -1.76 -1.89
C GLU A 101 1.89 -2.24 -0.67
N GLY A 102 0.62 -1.83 -0.55
CA GLY A 102 -0.28 -2.29 0.51
C GLY A 102 -0.52 -3.80 0.51
N LEU A 103 -0.63 -4.43 -0.67
CA LEU A 103 -0.71 -5.89 -0.80
C LEU A 103 0.58 -6.56 -0.32
N GLY A 104 1.73 -6.05 -0.72
CA GLY A 104 3.04 -6.54 -0.28
C GLY A 104 3.14 -6.55 1.24
N HIS A 105 2.86 -5.41 1.88
CA HIS A 105 2.89 -5.30 3.33
C HIS A 105 1.87 -6.19 4.04
N ALA A 106 0.66 -6.35 3.47
CA ALA A 106 -0.35 -7.22 4.05
C ALA A 106 0.09 -8.69 4.01
N TYR A 107 0.68 -9.14 2.89
CA TYR A 107 1.23 -10.49 2.77
C TYR A 107 2.46 -10.70 3.68
N GLU A 108 3.33 -9.70 3.83
CA GLU A 108 4.42 -9.75 4.83
C GLU A 108 3.90 -9.89 6.26
N GLY A 109 2.83 -9.15 6.61
CA GLY A 109 2.14 -9.28 7.89
C GLY A 109 1.62 -10.70 8.15
N LYS A 110 1.13 -11.36 7.09
CA LYS A 110 0.76 -12.78 7.09
C LYS A 110 1.95 -13.75 7.01
N LYS A 111 3.17 -13.24 6.86
CA LYS A 111 4.40 -14.02 6.61
C LYS A 111 4.36 -14.83 5.31
N ASP A 112 3.50 -14.47 4.36
CA ASP A 112 3.44 -15.05 3.02
C ASP A 112 4.40 -14.26 2.10
N PHE A 113 5.70 -14.48 2.31
CA PHE A 113 6.75 -13.72 1.61
C PHE A 113 6.77 -13.96 0.10
N ALA A 114 6.26 -15.11 -0.37
CA ALA A 114 6.14 -15.39 -1.80
C ALA A 114 5.11 -14.46 -2.46
N LYS A 115 3.92 -14.30 -1.87
CA LYS A 115 2.91 -13.36 -2.40
C LYS A 115 3.30 -11.91 -2.19
N ALA A 116 3.98 -11.59 -1.10
CA ALA A 116 4.53 -10.25 -0.89
C ALA A 116 5.51 -9.88 -2.02
N LEU A 117 6.41 -10.81 -2.36
CA LEU A 117 7.35 -10.66 -3.47
C LEU A 117 6.63 -10.43 -4.80
N GLU A 118 5.61 -11.22 -5.14
CA GLU A 118 4.80 -11.03 -6.34
C GLU A 118 4.19 -9.62 -6.40
N ALA A 119 3.64 -9.14 -5.28
CA ALA A 119 3.04 -7.80 -5.20
C ALA A 119 4.10 -6.69 -5.40
N TYR A 120 5.27 -6.81 -4.78
CA TYR A 120 6.36 -5.84 -4.96
C TYR A 120 6.92 -5.85 -6.38
N GLN A 121 7.01 -7.02 -7.04
CA GLN A 121 7.41 -7.10 -8.44
C GLN A 121 6.43 -6.38 -9.37
N LYS A 122 5.12 -6.41 -9.08
CA LYS A 122 4.13 -5.61 -9.82
C LYS A 122 4.37 -4.10 -9.74
N ILE A 123 5.00 -3.62 -8.67
CA ILE A 123 5.38 -2.21 -8.56
C ILE A 123 6.49 -1.86 -9.57
N LEU A 124 7.46 -2.76 -9.76
CA LEU A 124 8.56 -2.57 -10.72
C LEU A 124 8.04 -2.46 -12.17
N GLU A 125 6.90 -3.10 -12.49
CA GLU A 125 6.25 -3.03 -13.81
C GLU A 125 5.56 -1.67 -14.08
N ILE A 126 5.23 -0.88 -13.05
CA ILE A 126 4.41 0.35 -13.18
C ILE A 126 5.24 1.57 -13.63
N GLY A 127 6.54 1.64 -13.29
CA GLY A 127 7.45 2.68 -13.79
C GLY A 127 8.64 3.01 -12.89
N GLU A 128 9.51 3.88 -13.40
CA GLU A 128 10.81 4.24 -12.82
C GLU A 128 10.78 5.49 -11.92
N GLY A 129 11.51 5.46 -10.81
CA GLY A 129 11.65 6.57 -9.88
C GLY A 129 12.36 6.17 -8.59
N TYR A 130 12.58 7.14 -7.69
CA TYR A 130 13.21 6.91 -6.38
C TYR A 130 12.46 5.86 -5.54
N GLN A 131 11.15 5.74 -5.74
CA GLN A 131 10.29 4.75 -5.09
C GLN A 131 10.71 3.29 -5.37
N LEU A 132 11.49 3.03 -6.43
CA LEU A 132 11.96 1.68 -6.74
C LEU A 132 13.08 1.19 -5.82
N ALA A 133 13.85 2.08 -5.18
CA ALA A 133 14.89 1.67 -4.26
C ALA A 133 14.26 0.92 -3.07
N GLU A 134 13.30 1.54 -2.38
CA GLU A 134 12.61 0.94 -1.22
C GLU A 134 11.83 -0.34 -1.59
N VAL A 135 11.33 -0.45 -2.83
CA VAL A 135 10.73 -1.69 -3.33
C VAL A 135 11.78 -2.80 -3.44
N ASN A 136 12.98 -2.52 -3.97
CA ASN A 136 14.07 -3.49 -4.02
C ASN A 136 14.53 -3.91 -2.61
N LEU A 137 14.48 -2.99 -1.64
CA LEU A 137 14.73 -3.32 -0.24
C LEU A 137 13.70 -4.33 0.29
N SER A 138 12.42 -4.09 0.06
CA SER A 138 11.31 -4.96 0.48
C SER A 138 11.39 -6.35 -0.20
N ILE A 139 11.75 -6.39 -1.49
CA ILE A 139 12.03 -7.62 -2.24
C ILE A 139 13.21 -8.38 -1.62
N GLY A 140 14.31 -7.69 -1.29
CA GLY A 140 15.48 -8.30 -0.66
C GLY A 140 15.15 -8.92 0.69
N TYR A 141 14.32 -8.26 1.49
CA TYR A 141 13.81 -8.85 2.73
C TYR A 141 12.92 -10.06 2.49
N CYS A 142 12.03 -10.04 1.49
CA CYS A 142 11.21 -11.21 1.16
C CYS A 142 12.10 -12.42 0.80
N TYR A 143 13.12 -12.23 -0.05
CA TYR A 143 14.06 -13.29 -0.40
C TYR A 143 14.86 -13.79 0.80
N GLU A 144 15.35 -12.89 1.66
CA GLU A 144 16.07 -13.26 2.90
C GLU A 144 15.19 -14.13 3.80
N ARG A 145 13.91 -13.75 3.97
CA ARG A 145 12.95 -14.51 4.80
C ARG A 145 12.55 -15.86 4.21
N MET A 146 12.72 -16.03 2.90
CA MET A 146 12.54 -17.30 2.19
C MET A 146 13.82 -18.16 2.15
N GLY A 147 14.96 -17.64 2.61
CA GLY A 147 16.26 -18.33 2.54
C GLY A 147 16.97 -18.23 1.19
N ASN A 148 16.50 -17.35 0.30
CA ASN A 148 17.07 -17.13 -1.03
C ASN A 148 18.17 -16.07 -0.96
N GLU A 149 19.32 -16.45 -0.40
CA GLU A 149 20.40 -15.51 -0.04
C GLU A 149 20.99 -14.76 -1.25
N LYS A 150 21.10 -15.44 -2.40
CA LYS A 150 21.66 -14.83 -3.62
C LYS A 150 20.76 -13.72 -4.16
N GLU A 151 19.47 -14.00 -4.28
CA GLU A 151 18.47 -13.04 -4.75
C GLU A 151 18.29 -11.88 -3.76
N ALA A 152 18.38 -12.16 -2.45
CA ALA A 152 18.40 -11.15 -1.42
C ALA A 152 19.60 -10.20 -1.59
N LEU A 153 20.81 -10.76 -1.78
CA LEU A 153 22.04 -9.99 -2.03
C LEU A 153 21.91 -9.09 -3.27
N ASP A 154 21.42 -9.63 -4.38
CA ASP A 154 21.23 -8.87 -5.62
C ASP A 154 20.23 -7.71 -5.42
N SER A 155 19.13 -7.96 -4.71
CA SER A 155 18.11 -6.95 -4.40
C SER A 155 18.64 -5.85 -3.48
N PHE A 156 19.42 -6.21 -2.46
CA PHE A 156 20.07 -5.25 -1.58
C PHE A 156 21.11 -4.39 -2.30
N ARG A 157 21.87 -4.96 -3.24
CA ARG A 157 22.78 -4.18 -4.11
C ARG A 157 21.99 -3.21 -4.99
N ALA A 158 20.88 -3.66 -5.57
CA ALA A 158 20.00 -2.81 -6.38
C ALA A 158 19.47 -1.61 -5.56
N PHE A 159 19.03 -1.84 -4.31
CA PHE A 159 18.66 -0.78 -3.38
C PHE A 159 19.81 0.23 -3.18
N LEU A 160 21.00 -0.25 -2.79
CA LEU A 160 22.15 0.60 -2.47
C LEU A 160 22.60 1.46 -3.67
N SER A 161 22.51 0.93 -4.89
CA SER A 161 22.89 1.65 -6.11
C SER A 161 22.01 2.87 -6.42
N LYS A 162 20.77 2.89 -5.93
CA LYS A 162 19.76 3.92 -6.22
C LYS A 162 19.39 4.77 -5.00
N SER A 163 19.67 4.30 -3.78
CA SER A 163 19.39 5.02 -2.55
C SER A 163 20.41 6.14 -2.31
N GLN A 164 19.96 7.32 -1.90
CA GLN A 164 20.85 8.29 -1.26
C GLN A 164 21.18 7.78 0.16
N ARG A 165 22.40 8.05 0.65
CA ARG A 165 22.89 7.54 1.93
C ARG A 165 21.90 7.86 3.07
N SER A 166 21.24 6.83 3.60
CA SER A 166 20.23 6.90 4.66
C SER A 166 20.54 5.89 5.77
N ALA A 167 19.79 5.91 6.88
CA ALA A 167 19.97 4.95 7.98
C ALA A 167 19.79 3.49 7.53
N HIS A 168 18.94 3.23 6.51
CA HIS A 168 18.78 1.91 5.92
C HIS A 168 20.07 1.47 5.19
N THR A 169 20.76 2.39 4.50
CA THR A 169 21.97 2.09 3.72
C THR A 169 23.05 1.40 4.56
N ASP A 170 23.31 1.87 5.79
CA ASP A 170 24.35 1.29 6.65
C ASP A 170 24.02 -0.14 7.10
N VAL A 171 22.76 -0.40 7.44
CA VAL A 171 22.29 -1.75 7.80
C VAL A 171 22.39 -2.69 6.60
N ILE A 172 22.00 -2.23 5.42
CA ILE A 172 22.03 -3.04 4.21
C ILE A 172 23.46 -3.30 3.72
N MET A 173 24.39 -2.34 3.85
CA MET A 173 25.80 -2.57 3.55
C MET A 173 26.41 -3.68 4.42
N ARG A 174 26.03 -3.77 5.70
CA ARG A 174 26.45 -4.87 6.59
C ARG A 174 25.89 -6.20 6.12
N LYS A 175 24.59 -6.26 5.79
CA LYS A 175 23.95 -7.48 5.27
C LYS A 175 24.61 -7.97 3.98
N VAL A 176 24.84 -7.08 3.02
CA VAL A 176 25.54 -7.38 1.77
C VAL A 176 26.93 -7.97 2.03
N SER A 177 27.65 -7.44 3.02
CA SER A 177 28.99 -7.92 3.40
C SER A 177 28.98 -9.30 4.07
N LEU A 178 27.87 -9.70 4.68
CA LEU A 178 27.69 -11.04 5.27
C LEU A 178 27.28 -12.06 4.21
N LEU A 179 26.34 -11.69 3.34
CA LEU A 179 25.80 -12.57 2.28
C LEU A 179 26.78 -12.78 1.11
N ALA A 180 27.80 -11.93 0.97
CA ALA A 180 28.80 -12.04 -0.10
C ALA A 180 30.04 -12.89 0.25
N LYS A 181 30.06 -13.51 1.44
CA LYS A 181 31.15 -14.39 1.90
C LYS A 181 30.84 -15.84 1.56
#